data_AF-A0A7V3U2R5-F1
#
_entry.id   AF-A0A7V3U2R5-F1
#
_cell.length_a   1.000
_cell.length_b   1.000
_cell.length_c   1.000
_cell.angle_alpha   90.00
_cell.angle_beta   90.00
_cell.angle_gamma   90.00
#
_symmetry.space_group_name_H-M   'P 1'
#
loop_
_entity.id
_entity.type
_entity.pdbx_description
1 polymer ?
#
loop_
_entity_poly.entity_id
_entity_poly.type
_entity_poly.pdbx_seq_one_letter_code
_entity_poly.pdbx_strand_id
1 'polypeptide(L)'
;MTPDLILALIAFALVSSITPGPNNLMLMASGANFGLKRTIPHMLGVSIGFVFMVVLVGAGLVQVFDAYPVSYTVLKVVSVAYLLYLAWKIGSNRKPPKGAETGSRPMTFL
;
A
#
# COMPACT_ATOMS: atom_id res chain seq x y z
N MET A 1 -20.07 18.01 1.54
CA MET A 1 -19.95 16.61 1.10
C MET A 1 -21.30 15.96 1.30
N THR A 2 -21.84 15.26 0.29
CA THR A 2 -23.12 14.54 0.45
C THR A 2 -22.96 13.40 1.45
N PRO A 3 -23.99 13.04 2.23
CA PRO A 3 -23.93 11.94 3.21
C PRO A 3 -23.44 10.62 2.59
N ASP A 4 -23.80 10.38 1.33
CA ASP A 4 -23.42 9.20 0.56
C ASP A 4 -21.90 9.09 0.35
N LEU A 5 -21.20 10.21 0.16
CA LEU A 5 -19.75 10.23 0.00
C LEU A 5 -19.04 9.88 1.31
N ILE A 6 -19.56 10.34 2.45
CA ILE A 6 -18.99 10.01 3.76
C ILE A 6 -19.18 8.52 4.03
N LEU A 7 -20.36 7.97 3.74
CA LEU A 7 -20.63 6.54 3.88
C LEU A 7 -19.69 5.71 2.98
N ALA A 8 -19.52 6.10 1.72
CA ALA A 8 -18.62 5.44 0.77
C ALA A 8 -17.15 5.49 1.23
N LEU A 9 -16.71 6.64 1.74
CA LEU A 9 -15.35 6.82 2.26
C LEU A 9 -15.10 5.92 3.48
N ILE A 10 -16.05 5.86 4.42
CA ILE A 10 -15.96 4.99 5.61
C ILE A 10 -15.91 3.53 5.19
N ALA A 11 -16.79 3.09 4.29
CA ALA A 11 -16.81 1.72 3.78
C ALA A 11 -15.48 1.36 3.10
N PHE A 12 -14.96 2.24 2.25
CA PHE A 12 -13.67 2.06 1.60
C PHE A 12 -12.52 1.96 2.61
N ALA A 13 -12.45 2.90 3.56
CA ALA A 13 -11.41 2.90 4.58
C ALA A 13 -11.43 1.63 5.44
N LEU A 14 -12.63 1.16 5.80
CA LEU A 14 -12.81 -0.06 6.59
C LEU A 14 -12.36 -1.31 5.83
N VAL A 15 -12.83 -1.50 4.61
CA VAL A 15 -12.43 -2.65 3.77
C VAL A 15 -10.93 -2.61 3.47
N SER A 16 -10.40 -1.44 3.11
CA SER A 16 -8.97 -1.27 2.81
C SER A 16 -8.07 -1.51 4.04
N SER A 17 -8.53 -1.17 5.24
CA SER A 17 -7.75 -1.38 6.48
C SER A 17 -7.77 -2.82 6.95
N ILE A 18 -8.94 -3.50 6.84
CA ILE A 18 -9.11 -4.88 7.32
C ILE A 18 -8.52 -5.88 6.32
N THR A 19 -8.53 -5.57 5.03
CA THR A 19 -7.93 -6.47 4.04
C THR A 19 -6.41 -6.56 4.20
N PRO A 20 -5.84 -7.78 4.21
CA PRO A 20 -4.41 -7.97 4.36
C PRO A 20 -3.68 -7.54 3.08
N GLY A 21 -3.33 -6.26 2.99
CA GLY A 21 -2.43 -5.71 1.98
C GLY A 21 -0.96 -5.72 2.45
N PRO A 22 0.02 -5.57 1.54
CA PRO A 22 1.44 -5.56 1.91
C PRO A 22 1.77 -4.51 2.98
N ASN A 23 1.30 -3.27 2.81
CA ASN A 23 1.56 -2.19 3.77
C ASN A 23 0.90 -2.45 5.14
N ASN A 24 -0.34 -2.92 5.17
CA ASN A 24 -1.04 -3.21 6.43
C ASN A 24 -0.40 -4.40 7.16
N LEU A 25 0.00 -5.44 6.44
CA LEU A 25 0.74 -6.59 7.00
C LEU A 25 2.11 -6.18 7.52
N MET A 26 2.83 -5.32 6.80
CA MET A 26 4.14 -4.81 7.23
C MET A 26 4.03 -3.91 8.48
N LEU A 27 3.01 -3.05 8.56
CA LEU A 27 2.73 -2.25 9.75
C LEU A 27 2.31 -3.13 10.94
N MET A 28 1.47 -4.13 10.71
CA MET A 28 1.09 -5.11 11.74
C MET A 28 2.31 -5.88 12.25
N ALA A 29 3.14 -6.41 11.35
CA ALA A 29 4.36 -7.13 11.71
C ALA A 29 5.37 -6.22 12.44
N SER A 30 5.54 -4.97 11.98
CA SER A 30 6.40 -3.99 12.65
C SER A 30 5.89 -3.64 14.05
N GLY A 31 4.58 -3.44 14.19
CA GLY A 31 3.94 -3.15 15.48
C GLY A 31 4.07 -4.31 16.46
N ALA A 32 3.88 -5.55 15.99
CA ALA A 32 4.01 -6.77 16.80
C ALA A 32 5.46 -7.06 17.21
N ASN A 33 6.43 -6.84 16.32
CA ASN A 33 7.84 -7.18 16.56
C ASN A 33 8.66 -6.06 17.23
N PHE A 34 8.34 -4.78 16.97
CA PHE A 34 9.15 -3.63 17.42
C PHE A 34 8.38 -2.63 18.28
N GLY A 35 7.07 -2.81 18.46
CA GLY A 35 6.20 -1.90 19.20
C GLY A 35 5.75 -0.68 18.41
N LEU A 36 4.77 0.04 18.96
CA LEU A 36 4.12 1.17 18.27
C LEU A 36 5.09 2.31 17.97
N LYS A 37 5.90 2.74 18.96
CA LYS A 37 6.82 3.89 18.82
C LYS A 37 7.81 3.72 17.66
N ARG A 38 8.31 2.50 17.44
CA ARG A 38 9.27 2.20 16.36
C ARG A 38 8.61 2.02 15.00
N THR A 39 7.29 1.88 14.96
CA THR A 39 6.50 1.74 13.73
C THR A 39 5.98 3.09 13.21
N ILE A 40 5.97 4.14 14.04
CA ILE A 40 5.56 5.51 13.65
C ILE A 40 6.29 6.01 12.39
N PRO A 41 7.63 5.90 12.26
CA PRO A 41 8.32 6.36 11.05
C PRO A 41 7.85 5.64 9.77
N HIS A 42 7.64 4.32 9.84
CA HIS A 42 7.10 3.55 8.72
C HIS A 42 5.68 3.99 8.36
N MET A 43 4.82 4.19 9.37
CA MET A 43 3.45 4.68 9.19
C MET A 43 3.42 6.05 8.53
N LEU A 44 4.27 6.99 8.96
CA LEU A 44 4.40 8.31 8.35
C LEU A 44 4.88 8.22 6.90
N GLY A 45 5.81 7.32 6.58
CA GLY A 45 6.26 7.06 5.21
C GLY A 45 5.11 6.66 4.30
N VAL A 46 4.29 5.71 4.76
CA VAL A 46 3.10 5.25 4.01
C VAL A 46 2.09 6.40 3.86
N SER A 47 1.79 7.15 4.94
CA SER A 47 0.82 8.24 4.90
C SER A 47 1.27 9.38 3.97
N ILE A 48 2.53 9.83 4.07
CA ILE A 48 3.06 10.91 3.24
C ILE A 48 3.12 10.48 1.77
N GLY A 49 3.58 9.26 1.50
CA GLY A 49 3.60 8.70 0.15
C GLY A 49 2.21 8.62 -0.47
N PHE A 50 1.20 8.22 0.32
CA PHE A 50 -0.19 8.17 -0.14
C PHE A 50 -0.75 9.56 -0.45
N VAL A 51 -0.54 10.54 0.44
CA VAL A 51 -0.97 11.93 0.20
C VAL A 51 -0.29 12.49 -1.04
N PHE A 52 1.02 12.29 -1.19
CA PHE A 52 1.76 12.74 -2.36
C PHE A 52 1.22 12.13 -3.66
N MET A 53 0.95 10.82 -3.66
CA MET A 53 0.32 10.14 -4.79
C MET A 53 -1.04 10.75 -5.13
N VAL A 54 -1.92 10.97 -4.15
CA VAL A 54 -3.25 11.55 -4.36
C VAL A 54 -3.15 12.97 -4.92
N VAL A 55 -2.21 13.77 -4.42
CA VAL A 55 -1.96 15.13 -4.93
C VAL A 55 -1.52 15.08 -6.40
N LEU A 56 -0.58 14.21 -6.77
CA LEU A 56 -0.16 14.06 -8.17
C LEU A 56 -1.31 13.62 -9.07
N VAL A 57 -2.14 12.70 -8.60
CA VAL A 57 -3.32 12.24 -9.34
C VAL A 57 -4.28 13.41 -9.58
N GLY A 58 -4.63 14.15 -8.52
CA GLY A 58 -5.54 15.29 -8.61
C GLY A 58 -4.98 16.50 -9.35
N ALA A 59 -3.66 16.71 -9.34
CA ALA A 59 -3.01 17.85 -9.97
C ALA A 59 -2.95 17.77 -11.49
N GLY A 60 -3.03 16.57 -12.08
CA GLY A 60 -2.99 16.47 -13.55
C GLY A 60 -2.80 15.08 -14.14
N LEU A 61 -2.51 14.03 -13.35
CA LEU A 61 -2.37 12.68 -13.91
C LEU A 61 -3.68 12.20 -14.56
N VAL A 62 -4.83 12.61 -14.01
CA VAL A 62 -6.14 12.31 -14.61
C VAL A 62 -6.27 12.89 -16.01
N GLN A 63 -5.74 14.10 -16.26
CA GLN A 63 -5.77 14.73 -17.58
C GLN A 63 -4.97 13.93 -18.62
N VAL A 64 -3.90 13.25 -18.19
CA VAL A 64 -3.13 12.34 -19.06
C VAL A 64 -3.98 11.12 -19.44
N PHE A 65 -4.75 10.58 -18.50
CA PHE A 65 -5.65 9.46 -18.76
C PHE A 65 -6.80 9.86 -19.71
N ASP A 66 -7.32 11.08 -19.58
CA ASP A 66 -8.36 11.60 -20.48
C ASP A 66 -7.82 11.85 -21.90
N ALA A 67 -6.60 12.41 -22.02
CA ALA A 67 -5.96 12.68 -23.30
C ALA A 67 -5.50 11.40 -24.02
N TYR A 68 -5.02 10.41 -23.27
CA TYR A 68 -4.54 9.12 -23.79
C TYR A 68 -5.22 7.95 -23.07
N PRO A 69 -6.46 7.57 -23.43
CA PRO A 69 -7.21 6.52 -22.72
C PRO A 69 -6.49 5.16 -22.65
N VAL A 70 -5.64 4.87 -23.65
CA VAL A 70 -4.82 3.65 -23.68
C VAL A 70 -3.87 3.57 -22.48
N SER A 71 -3.38 4.70 -21.97
CA SER A 71 -2.47 4.74 -20.81
C SER A 71 -3.12 4.16 -19.54
N TYR A 72 -4.40 4.42 -19.32
CA TYR A 72 -5.16 3.85 -18.21
C TYR A 72 -5.28 2.32 -18.35
N THR A 73 -5.57 1.82 -19.55
CA THR A 73 -5.65 0.38 -19.81
C THR A 73 -4.31 -0.29 -19.60
N VAL A 74 -3.22 0.29 -20.11
CA VAL A 74 -1.85 -0.22 -19.89
C VAL A 74 -1.53 -0.27 -18.40
N LEU A 75 -1.77 0.82 -17.67
CA LEU A 75 -1.53 0.89 -16.23
C LEU A 75 -2.34 -0.18 -15.48
N LYS A 76 -3.61 -0.38 -15.85
CA LYS A 76 -4.47 -1.40 -15.27
C LYS A 76 -3.92 -2.81 -15.50
N VAL A 77 -3.53 -3.13 -16.74
CA VAL A 77 -2.98 -4.45 -17.09
C VAL A 77 -1.67 -4.69 -16.35
N VAL A 78 -0.76 -3.71 -16.33
CA VAL A 78 0.51 -3.79 -15.60
C VAL A 78 0.28 -3.99 -14.10
N SER A 79 -0.67 -3.25 -13.50
CA SER A 79 -1.02 -3.38 -12.09
C SER A 79 -1.53 -4.77 -11.75
N VAL A 80 -2.45 -5.31 -12.55
CA VAL A 80 -2.98 -6.68 -12.35
C VAL A 80 -1.87 -7.72 -12.51
N ALA A 81 -1.06 -7.63 -13.56
CA ALA A 81 0.06 -8.54 -13.78
C ALA A 81 1.05 -8.52 -12.61
N TYR A 82 1.38 -7.32 -12.10
CA TYR A 82 2.26 -7.15 -10.96
C TYR A 82 1.68 -7.76 -9.67
N LEU A 83 0.37 -7.56 -9.40
CA LEU A 83 -0.29 -8.16 -8.25
C LEU A 83 -0.34 -9.69 -8.34
N LEU A 84 -0.62 -10.25 -9.52
CA LEU A 84 -0.57 -11.70 -9.76
C LEU A 84 0.85 -12.24 -9.54
N TYR A 85 1.87 -11.53 -10.02
CA TYR A 85 3.26 -11.87 -9.79
C TYR A 85 3.61 -11.85 -8.30
N LEU A 86 3.22 -10.81 -7.56
CA LEU A 86 3.44 -10.75 -6.11
C LEU A 86 2.72 -11.88 -5.38
N ALA A 87 1.46 -12.15 -5.71
CA ALA A 87 0.69 -13.23 -5.13
C ALA A 87 1.37 -14.59 -5.38
N TRP A 88 1.82 -14.85 -6.61
CA TRP A 88 2.57 -16.06 -6.95
C TRP A 88 3.90 -16.14 -6.21
N LYS A 89 4.65 -15.04 -6.11
CA LYS A 89 5.94 -14.98 -5.40
C LYS A 89 5.76 -15.27 -3.91
N ILE A 90 4.75 -14.68 -3.26
CA ILE A 90 4.45 -14.89 -1.84
C ILE A 90 3.96 -16.33 -1.62
N GLY A 91 3.08 -16.84 -2.50
CA GLY A 91 2.55 -18.20 -2.40
C GLY A 91 3.60 -19.30 -2.65
N SER A 92 4.55 -19.04 -3.54
CA SER A 92 5.59 -20.00 -3.95
C SER A 92 6.81 -20.00 -3.01
N ASN A 93 7.16 -18.85 -2.42
CA ASN A 93 8.27 -18.77 -1.46
C ASN A 93 7.80 -18.99 -0.01
N ARG A 94 7.46 -20.24 0.32
CA ARG A 94 7.22 -20.68 1.72
C ARG A 94 8.49 -20.99 2.51
N LYS A 95 9.66 -20.46 2.12
CA LYS A 95 10.81 -20.48 3.02
C LYS A 95 10.71 -19.23 3.90
N PRO A 96 10.55 -19.36 5.23
CA PRO A 96 10.83 -18.21 6.09
C PRO A 96 12.23 -17.72 5.73
N PRO A 97 12.49 -16.40 5.75
CA PRO A 97 13.82 -15.89 5.44
C PRO A 97 14.82 -16.65 6.33
N LYS A 98 15.67 -17.49 5.71
CA LYS A 98 16.78 -18.12 6.40
C LYS A 98 17.72 -16.99 6.77
N GLY A 99 17.63 -16.53 8.02
CA GLY A 99 18.41 -15.40 8.52
C GLY A 99 17.63 -14.40 9.36
N ALA A 100 16.62 -14.81 10.15
CA ALA A 100 16.22 -14.03 11.32
C ALA A 100 17.28 -14.19 12.44
N GLU A 101 18.53 -13.85 12.11
CA GLU A 101 19.60 -13.73 13.09
C GLU A 101 19.40 -12.40 13.83
N THR A 102 18.96 -12.47 15.09
CA THR A 102 19.37 -11.59 16.20
C THR A 102 19.51 -10.06 15.98
N GLY A 103 18.82 -9.47 15.00
CA GLY A 103 19.04 -8.06 14.65
C GLY A 103 18.03 -7.46 13.68
N SER A 104 16.77 -7.91 13.68
CA SER A 104 15.73 -7.27 12.88
C SER A 104 15.59 -5.79 13.29
N ARG A 105 15.91 -4.86 12.38
CA ARG A 105 15.78 -3.42 12.60
C ARG A 105 14.35 -2.99 12.25
N PRO A 106 13.75 -2.03 12.99
CA PRO A 106 12.46 -1.49 12.62
C PRO A 106 12.54 -0.83 11.23
N MET A 107 11.48 -0.99 10.43
CA MET A 107 11.33 -0.28 9.16
C MET A 107 11.31 1.23 9.46
N THR A 108 12.28 1.97 8.96
CA THR A 108 12.40 3.42 9.13
C THR A 108 11.69 4.16 8.00
N PHE A 109 11.61 5.48 8.10
CA PHE A 109 11.08 6.34 7.04
C PHE A 109 11.98 6.36 5.78
N LEU A 110 13.26 6.05 5.95
CA LEU A 110 14.32 5.91 4.94
C LEU A 110 14.92 4.52 4.99
#